data_AF-A0A0W1B3G2-F1
#
_entry.id   AF-A0A0W1B3G2-F1
#
_cell.length_a   1.000
_cell.length_b   1.000
_cell.length_c   1.000
_cell.angle_alpha   90.00
_cell.angle_beta   90.00
_cell.angle_gamma   90.00
#
_symmetry.space_group_name_H-M   'P 1'
#
loop_
_entity.id
_entity.type
_entity.pdbx_description
1 polymer ?
#
loop_
_entity_poly.entity_id
_entity_poly.type
_entity_poly.pdbx_seq_one_letter_code
_entity_poly.pdbx_strand_id
1 'polypeptide(L)' 'MLELAPIRVNVISPGTIHTNFNWVGAEQETRDKSYDEYTNMNILGRVGHADEATHTTIYLMTNKYTTGNTLFPDGGFILR' A
#
# COMPACT_ATOMS: atom_id res chain seq x y z
N MET A 1 -20.79 -5.13 -0.43
CA MET A 1 -20.51 -4.61 -1.78
C MET A 1 -21.68 -4.80 -2.73
N LEU A 2 -22.47 -5.89 -2.62
CA LEU A 2 -23.70 -6.06 -3.40
C LEU A 2 -24.67 -4.87 -3.28
N GLU A 3 -24.80 -4.32 -2.06
CA GLU A 3 -25.66 -3.16 -1.74
C GLU A 3 -25.40 -1.89 -2.58
N LEU A 4 -24.22 -1.77 -3.20
CA LEU A 4 -23.85 -0.58 -3.99
C LEU A 4 -23.84 -0.85 -5.50
N ALA A 5 -24.20 -2.06 -5.94
CA ALA A 5 -24.25 -2.37 -7.37
C ALA A 5 -25.18 -1.39 -8.12
N PRO A 6 -24.78 -0.86 -9.29
CA PRO A 6 -23.63 -1.25 -10.11
C PRO A 6 -22.32 -0.46 -9.84
N ILE A 7 -22.22 0.30 -8.73
CA ILE A 7 -20.99 1.01 -8.36
C ILE A 7 -19.90 -0.01 -8.00
N ARG A 8 -18.70 0.19 -8.56
CA ARG A 8 -17.53 -0.64 -8.25
C ARG A 8 -16.91 -0.20 -6.94
N VAL A 9 -16.63 -1.15 -6.06
CA VAL A 9 -16.00 -0.91 -4.76
C VAL A 9 -14.82 -1.87 -4.61
N ASN A 10 -13.66 -1.33 -4.24
CA ASN A 10 -12.42 -2.09 -4.04
C ASN A 10 -11.65 -1.47 -2.86
N VAL A 11 -10.64 -2.18 -2.37
CA VAL A 11 -9.76 -1.75 -1.28
C VAL A 11 -8.31 -1.78 -1.75
N ILE A 12 -7.52 -0.79 -1.34
CA ILE A 12 -6.07 -0.80 -1.47
C ILE A 12 -5.51 -0.90 -0.04
N SER A 13 -4.74 -1.95 0.20
CA SER A 13 -4.09 -2.23 1.49
C SER A 13 -2.57 -2.23 1.27
N PRO A 14 -1.94 -1.04 1.17
CA PRO A 14 -0.50 -0.95 0.92
C PRO A 14 0.31 -1.43 2.13
N GLY A 15 1.57 -1.80 1.87
CA GLY A 15 2.57 -1.99 2.91
C GLY A 15 3.11 -0.65 3.44
N THR A 16 4.31 -0.67 4.01
CA THR A 16 4.98 0.58 4.42
C THR A 16 5.44 1.36 3.20
N ILE A 17 4.81 2.53 3.00
CA ILE A 17 5.12 3.47 1.92
C ILE A 17 5.82 4.69 2.50
N HIS A 18 6.92 5.12 1.88
CA HIS A 18 7.62 6.34 2.25
C HIS A 18 6.84 7.58 1.75
N THR A 19 6.22 8.33 2.67
CA THR A 19 5.56 9.61 2.38
C THR A 19 5.99 10.69 3.37
N ASN A 20 5.76 11.96 3.02
CA ASN A 20 6.06 13.10 3.90
C ASN A 20 5.22 13.13 5.19
N PHE A 21 4.13 12.37 5.27
CA PHE A 21 3.28 12.27 6.46
C PHE A 21 3.72 11.15 7.41
N ASN A 22 4.47 10.16 6.92
CA ASN A 22 4.87 9.05 7.75
C ASN A 22 5.71 9.56 8.93
N TRP A 23 5.24 9.25 10.14
CA TRP A 23 5.97 9.50 11.39
C TRP A 23 6.13 10.97 11.77
N VAL A 24 5.18 11.83 11.37
CA VAL A 24 5.11 13.21 11.87
C VAL A 24 5.16 13.21 13.40
N GLY A 25 6.15 13.89 13.96
CA GLY A 25 6.40 13.96 15.42
C GLY A 25 7.33 12.88 15.98
N ALA A 26 7.78 11.91 15.17
CA ALA A 26 8.81 10.95 15.58
C ALA A 26 10.22 11.51 15.34
N GLU A 27 11.16 11.13 16.20
CA GLU A 27 12.58 11.38 15.97
C GLU A 27 13.06 10.63 14.73
N GLN A 28 14.01 11.23 14.00
CA GLN A 28 14.53 10.67 12.75
C GLN A 28 15.08 9.25 12.93
N GLU A 29 15.81 8.98 14.03
CA GLU A 29 16.37 7.66 14.31
C GLU A 29 15.27 6.60 14.48
N THR A 30 14.15 6.94 15.12
CA THR A 30 13.00 6.02 15.24
C THR A 30 12.41 5.70 13.88
N ARG A 31 12.30 6.70 13.01
CA ARG A 31 11.78 6.55 11.64
C ARG A 31 12.64 5.61 10.82
N ASP A 32 13.94 5.85 10.84
CA ASP A 32 14.90 5.09 10.05
C ASP A 32 14.94 3.63 10.51
N LYS A 33 14.94 3.39 11.84
CA LYS A 33 14.82 2.02 12.40
C LYS A 33 13.56 1.30 11.96
N SER A 34 12.40 1.96 11.98
CA SER A 34 11.16 1.34 11.51
C SER A 34 11.22 1.00 10.01
N TYR A 35 11.83 1.85 9.17
CA TYR A 35 12.01 1.54 7.76
C TYR A 35 12.94 0.35 7.52
N ASP A 36 14.01 0.21 8.30
CA ASP A 36 14.90 -0.95 8.25
C ASP A 36 14.16 -2.23 8.64
N GLU A 37 13.34 -2.18 9.69
CA GLU A 37 12.49 -3.31 10.10
C GLU A 37 11.53 -3.73 8.97
N TYR A 38 10.80 -2.78 8.39
CA TYR A 38 9.88 -3.08 7.28
C TYR A 38 10.59 -3.58 6.03
N THR A 39 11.78 -3.06 5.74
CA THR A 39 12.64 -3.51 4.65
C THR A 39 12.99 -4.98 4.78
N ASN A 40 13.33 -5.43 5.99
CA ASN A 40 13.65 -6.84 6.26
C ASN A 40 12.42 -7.76 6.26
N MET A 41 11.22 -7.20 6.42
CA MET A 41 9.98 -7.98 6.43
C MET A 41 9.45 -8.27 5.03
N ASN A 42 9.56 -7.36 4.07
CA ASN A 42 8.97 -7.57 2.76
C ASN A 42 9.94 -8.26 1.77
N ILE A 43 9.39 -9.04 0.85
CA ILE A 43 10.15 -9.88 -0.11
C ILE A 43 10.99 -9.02 -1.08
N LEU A 44 10.52 -7.81 -1.39
CA LEU A 44 11.27 -6.89 -2.27
C LEU A 44 12.44 -6.21 -1.57
N GLY A 45 12.62 -6.38 -0.26
CA GLY A 45 13.77 -5.86 0.48
C GLY A 45 13.88 -4.33 0.45
N ARG A 46 12.75 -3.62 0.41
CA ARG A 46 12.70 -2.16 0.50
C ARG A 46 11.31 -1.65 0.85
N VAL A 47 11.22 -0.42 1.36
CA VAL A 47 9.93 0.28 1.49
C VAL A 47 9.40 0.71 0.12
N GLY A 48 8.07 0.84 0.01
CA GLY A 48 7.43 1.29 -1.22
C GLY A 48 7.46 2.82 -1.37
N HIS A 49 7.32 3.30 -2.60
CA HIS A 49 7.15 4.72 -2.91
C HIS A 49 5.68 5.06 -3.15
N ALA A 50 5.31 6.33 -2.95
CA ALA A 50 3.93 6.77 -3.05
C ALA A 50 3.31 6.53 -4.44
N ASP A 51 4.11 6.63 -5.50
CA ASP A 51 3.69 6.38 -6.88
C ASP A 51 3.32 4.91 -7.13
N GLU A 52 3.97 3.97 -6.46
CA GLU A 52 3.66 2.53 -6.57
C GLU A 52 2.28 2.20 -6.01
N ALA A 53 1.94 2.75 -4.83
CA ALA A 53 0.60 2.62 -4.26
C ALA A 53 -0.45 3.38 -5.10
N THR A 54 -0.09 4.57 -5.61
CA THR A 54 -0.97 5.39 -6.46
C THR A 54 -1.30 4.68 -7.78
N HIS A 55 -0.35 3.94 -8.36
CA HIS A 55 -0.58 3.16 -9.58
C HIS A 55 -1.72 2.14 -9.41
N THR A 56 -1.83 1.54 -8.21
CA THR A 56 -2.94 0.63 -7.88
C THR A 56 -4.29 1.34 -7.91
N THR A 57 -4.34 2.60 -7.46
CA THR A 57 -5.55 3.43 -7.56
C THR A 57 -5.93 3.68 -9.01
N ILE A 58 -4.97 4.05 -9.86
CA ILE A 58 -5.21 4.28 -11.30
C ILE A 58 -5.71 2.99 -11.97
N TYR A 59 -5.13 1.83 -11.64
CA TYR A 59 -5.63 0.53 -12.10
C TYR A 59 -7.11 0.33 -11.72
N LEU A 60 -7.49 0.56 -10.46
CA LEU A 60 -8.87 0.40 -10.00
C LEU A 60 -9.83 1.43 -10.62
N MET A 61 -9.35 2.63 -10.94
CA MET A 61 -10.16 3.64 -11.63
C MET A 61 -10.42 3.25 -13.09
N THR A 62 -9.40 2.73 -13.78
CA THR A 62 -9.43 2.50 -15.23
C THR A 62 -9.92 1.11 -15.62
N ASN A 63 -9.75 0.09 -14.76
CA ASN A 63 -10.27 -1.25 -15.00
C ASN A 63 -11.75 -1.35 -14.60
N LYS A 64 -12.62 -1.40 -15.62
CA LYS A 64 -14.08 -1.46 -15.45
C LYS A 64 -14.60 -2.83 -14.99
N TYR A 65 -13.77 -3.87 -14.99
CA TYR A 65 -14.17 -5.25 -14.65
C TYR A 65 -13.70 -5.68 -13.26
N THR A 66 -13.10 -4.77 -12.48
CA THR A 66 -12.65 -5.06 -11.10
C THR A 66 -13.55 -4.36 -10.07
N THR A 67 -14.21 -5.17 -9.26
CA THR A 67 -14.95 -4.81 -8.04
C THR A 67 -14.82 -5.97 -7.05
N GLY A 68 -15.03 -5.77 -5.75
CA GLY A 68 -14.97 -6.89 -4.80
C GLY A 68 -13.59 -7.22 -4.24
N ASN A 69 -12.53 -6.52 -4.67
CA ASN A 69 -11.16 -6.96 -4.42
C ASN A 69 -10.42 -6.06 -3.43
N THR A 70 -9.52 -6.68 -2.66
CA THR A 70 -8.46 -6.00 -1.90
C THR A 70 -7.13 -6.23 -2.61
N LEU A 71 -6.45 -5.15 -3.00
CA LEU A 71 -5.14 -5.22 -3.61
C LEU A 71 -4.06 -4.80 -2.61
N PHE A 72 -2.94 -5.53 -2.63
CA PHE A 72 -1.83 -5.37 -1.68
C PHE A 72 -0.55 -4.91 -2.40
N PRO A 73 -0.39 -3.62 -2.71
CA PRO A 73 0.90 -3.08 -3.13
C PRO A 73 1.82 -2.94 -1.90
N ASP A 74 2.41 -4.06 -1.46
CA ASP A 74 3.07 -4.16 -0.15
C ASP A 74 4.48 -4.79 -0.19
N GLY A 75 5.03 -5.00 -1.38
CA GLY A 75 6.34 -5.63 -1.56
C GLY A 75 6.39 -7.10 -1.13
N GLY A 76 5.24 -7.78 -1.01
CA GLY A 76 5.14 -9.16 -0.56
C GLY A 76 5.12 -9.32 0.96
N PHE A 77 4.84 -8.24 1.70
CA PHE A 77 4.76 -8.27 3.16
C PHE A 77 3.75 -9.29 3.71
N ILE A 78 2.62 -9.51 3.04
CA ILE A 78 1.63 -10.52 3.46
C ILE A 78 2.04 -11.98 3.19
N LEU A 79 3.09 -12.23 2.41
CA LEU A 79 3.50 -13.57 1.96
C LEU A 79 4.71 -14.14 2.72
N ARG A 80 5.19 -13.42 3.74
CA ARG A 80 6.35 -13.81 4.56
C ARG A 80 5.99 -14.72 5.73
#